data_AF-A0A355ITB8-F1
#
_entry.id   AF-A0A355ITB8-F1
#
_cell.length_a   1.000
_cell.length_b   1.000
_cell.length_c   1.000
_cell.angle_alpha   90.00
_cell.angle_beta   90.00
_cell.angle_gamma   90.00
#
_symmetry.space_group_name_H-M   'P 1'
#
loop_
_entity.id
_entity.type
_entity.pdbx_description
1 polymer ?
#
loop_
_entity_poly.entity_id
_entity_poly.type
_entity_poly.pdbx_seq_one_letter_code
_entity_poly.pdbx_strand_id
1 'polypeptide(L)'
;MNLKEYNAANSQVIRHGAVSIRVNAKTGVISLSSATVKILGLEAGNGIAIINDEDSPKDWYIHVSASPDAFKLRTFKGKSKYGFLFCNSTVVVRKMLESVGITHYSAAFTISQTPVEIQGLQYWLIITSKPLATKN
;
A
#
# COMPACT_ATOMS: atom_id res chain seq x y z
N MET A 1 -11.30 -36.01 6.66
CA MET A 1 -11.75 -34.59 6.59
C MET A 1 -10.82 -33.78 7.46
N ASN A 2 -10.13 -32.76 6.91
CA ASN A 2 -9.11 -32.00 7.64
C ASN A 2 -9.66 -30.61 7.96
N LEU A 3 -10.05 -30.37 9.22
CA LEU A 3 -10.63 -29.11 9.66
C LEU A 3 -9.63 -28.35 10.56
N LYS A 4 -9.45 -27.06 10.30
CA LYS A 4 -8.61 -26.17 11.09
C LYS A 4 -9.48 -25.18 11.84
N GLU A 5 -9.38 -25.19 13.17
CA GLU A 5 -10.10 -24.27 14.05
C GLU A 5 -9.38 -22.91 14.13
N TYR A 6 -10.13 -21.83 13.91
CA TYR A 6 -9.66 -20.47 14.13
C TYR A 6 -10.28 -19.89 15.42
N ASN A 7 -9.46 -19.37 16.33
CA ASN A 7 -9.83 -18.75 17.61
C ASN A 7 -9.11 -17.41 17.80
N ALA A 8 -9.42 -16.65 18.86
CA ALA A 8 -8.79 -15.35 19.11
C ALA A 8 -7.26 -15.40 19.23
N ALA A 9 -6.68 -16.53 19.66
CA ALA A 9 -5.23 -16.70 19.79
C ALA A 9 -4.54 -16.96 18.43
N ASN A 10 -5.25 -17.51 17.44
CA ASN A 10 -4.71 -17.78 16.11
C ASN A 10 -5.33 -16.92 15.00
N SER A 11 -6.27 -16.03 15.33
CA SER A 11 -6.83 -15.01 14.46
C SER A 11 -6.08 -13.70 14.66
N GLN A 12 -5.39 -13.20 13.65
CA GLN A 12 -4.82 -11.85 13.70
C GLN A 12 -5.93 -10.82 13.48
N VAL A 13 -6.17 -9.97 14.48
CA VAL A 13 -7.04 -8.81 14.34
C VAL A 13 -6.33 -7.76 13.49
N ILE A 14 -6.91 -7.42 12.33
CA ILE A 14 -6.44 -6.32 11.48
C ILE A 14 -6.65 -5.03 12.27
N ARG A 15 -5.57 -4.39 12.72
CA ARG A 15 -5.67 -3.09 13.42
C ARG A 15 -6.12 -2.02 12.43
N HIS A 16 -7.36 -1.54 12.59
CA HIS A 16 -7.81 -0.30 11.97
C HIS A 16 -6.85 0.84 12.37
N GLY A 17 -6.30 1.57 11.39
CA GLY A 17 -5.37 2.69 11.63
C GLY A 17 -3.88 2.38 11.46
N ALA A 18 -3.50 1.16 11.06
CA ALA A 18 -2.11 0.87 10.70
C ALA A 18 -1.66 1.69 9.47
N VAL A 19 -0.43 2.21 9.51
CA VAL A 19 0.24 2.86 8.38
C VAL A 19 0.42 1.82 7.28
N SER A 20 -0.48 1.82 6.31
CA SER A 20 -0.60 0.76 5.32
C SER A 20 -1.09 1.22 3.95
N ILE A 21 -0.70 0.45 2.95
CA ILE A 21 -1.16 0.51 1.57
C ILE A 21 -1.91 -0.78 1.26
N ARG A 22 -3.10 -0.68 0.64
CA ARG A 22 -3.86 -1.83 0.17
C ARG A 22 -3.95 -1.80 -1.34
N VAL A 23 -3.62 -2.94 -1.95
CA VAL A 23 -3.67 -3.16 -3.39
C VAL A 23 -4.79 -4.15 -3.73
N ASN A 24 -5.61 -3.82 -4.71
CA ASN A 24 -6.69 -4.67 -5.18
C ASN A 24 -6.34 -5.30 -6.53
N ALA A 25 -6.11 -6.62 -6.53
CA ALA A 25 -5.71 -7.37 -7.73
C ALA A 25 -6.73 -7.28 -8.88
N LYS A 26 -8.03 -7.16 -8.57
CA LYS A 26 -9.12 -7.14 -9.55
C LYS A 26 -9.28 -5.79 -10.22
N THR A 27 -9.21 -4.70 -9.44
CA THR A 27 -9.51 -3.34 -9.93
C THR A 27 -8.27 -2.50 -10.19
N GLY A 28 -7.08 -2.99 -9.80
CA GLY A 28 -5.83 -2.21 -9.84
C GLY A 28 -5.83 -1.03 -8.89
N VAL A 29 -6.81 -0.94 -7.96
CA VAL A 29 -6.90 0.15 -6.98
C VAL A 29 -5.78 0.00 -5.96
N ILE A 30 -5.07 1.10 -5.74
CA ILE A 30 -4.07 1.26 -4.71
C ILE A 30 -4.59 2.30 -3.74
N SER A 31 -4.85 1.90 -2.49
CA SER A 31 -5.45 2.75 -1.47
C SER A 31 -4.53 2.93 -0.28
N LEU A 32 -4.38 4.17 0.16
CA LEU A 32 -3.58 4.56 1.31
C LEU A 32 -4.49 4.68 2.53
N SER A 33 -4.05 4.10 3.64
CA SER A 33 -4.70 4.30 4.94
C SER A 33 -4.66 5.77 5.35
N SER A 34 -5.60 6.21 6.19
CA SER A 34 -5.57 7.57 6.75
C SER A 34 -4.28 7.87 7.54
N ALA A 35 -3.67 6.85 8.16
CA ALA A 35 -2.40 6.98 8.85
C ALA A 35 -1.24 7.24 7.89
N THR A 36 -1.20 6.53 6.75
CA THR A 36 -0.23 6.78 5.67
C THR A 36 -0.41 8.18 5.10
N VAL A 37 -1.65 8.58 4.82
CA VAL A 37 -1.96 9.93 4.30
C VAL A 37 -1.42 11.00 5.25
N LYS A 38 -1.59 10.83 6.57
CA LYS A 38 -1.05 11.76 7.57
C LYS A 38 0.48 11.80 7.62
N ILE A 39 1.16 10.65 7.66
CA ILE A 39 2.63 10.61 7.80
C ILE A 39 3.32 11.16 6.56
N LEU A 40 2.78 10.91 5.37
CA LEU A 40 3.34 11.43 4.12
C LEU A 40 2.85 12.85 3.80
N GLY A 41 2.01 13.46 4.64
CA GLY A 41 1.48 14.81 4.42
C GLY A 41 0.64 14.95 3.14
N LEU A 42 -0.11 13.90 2.78
CA LEU A 42 -0.81 13.81 1.51
C LEU A 42 -2.22 14.39 1.55
N GLU A 43 -2.62 14.97 0.42
CA GLU A 43 -3.96 15.43 0.13
C GLU A 43 -4.41 14.98 -1.27
N ALA A 44 -5.71 15.14 -1.55
CA ALA A 44 -6.25 14.88 -2.88
C ALA A 44 -5.55 15.78 -3.92
N GLY A 45 -5.17 15.23 -5.06
CA GLY A 45 -4.44 15.94 -6.11
C GLY A 45 -2.91 15.85 -5.98
N ASN A 46 -2.36 15.47 -4.83
CA ASN A 46 -0.93 15.17 -4.73
C ASN A 46 -0.56 13.98 -5.62
N GLY A 47 0.68 13.99 -6.13
CA GLY A 47 1.26 12.91 -6.90
C GLY A 47 2.13 12.01 -6.04
N ILE A 48 2.07 10.70 -6.29
CA ILE A 48 3.01 9.74 -5.74
C ILE A 48 3.65 8.90 -6.85
N ALA A 49 4.88 8.46 -6.63
CA ALA A 49 5.52 7.41 -7.40
C ALA A 49 5.62 6.14 -6.53
N ILE A 50 5.43 4.99 -7.16
CA ILE A 50 5.68 3.68 -6.55
C ILE A 50 6.89 3.10 -7.25
N ILE A 51 7.93 2.82 -6.47
CA ILE A 51 9.25 2.41 -6.95
C ILE A 51 9.44 0.95 -6.56
N ASN A 52 9.96 0.16 -7.49
CA ASN A 52 10.48 -1.17 -7.20
C ASN A 52 12.00 -1.11 -7.33
N ASP A 53 12.69 -1.70 -6.37
CA ASP A 53 14.13 -1.92 -6.48
C ASP A 53 14.37 -3.10 -7.44
N GLU A 54 15.07 -2.86 -8.54
CA GLU A 54 15.34 -3.91 -9.54
C GLU A 54 16.40 -4.91 -9.05
N ASP A 55 17.31 -4.48 -8.19
CA ASP A 55 18.32 -5.35 -7.56
C ASP A 55 17.70 -6.17 -6.43
N SER A 56 16.69 -5.61 -5.76
CA SER A 56 15.89 -6.29 -4.73
C SER A 56 14.39 -6.26 -5.06
N PRO A 57 13.87 -7.11 -5.98
CA PRO A 57 12.50 -7.04 -6.52
C PRO A 57 11.36 -7.12 -5.49
N LYS A 58 11.66 -7.55 -4.25
CA LYS A 58 10.70 -7.58 -3.13
C LYS A 58 10.58 -6.24 -2.41
N ASP A 59 11.52 -5.34 -2.63
CA ASP A 59 11.56 -4.04 -2.00
C ASP A 59 10.85 -3.02 -2.87
N TRP A 60 9.89 -2.35 -2.23
CA TRP A 60 9.01 -1.39 -2.86
C TRP A 60 8.97 -0.14 -2.02
N TYR A 61 8.88 1.02 -2.67
CA TYR A 61 8.90 2.31 -2.00
C TYR A 61 7.81 3.23 -2.51
N ILE A 62 7.43 4.18 -1.67
CA ILE A 62 6.57 5.31 -2.03
C ILE A 62 7.39 6.59 -1.93
N HIS A 63 7.27 7.42 -2.95
CA HIS A 63 7.85 8.76 -3.00
C HIS A 63 6.76 9.77 -3.34
N VAL A 64 6.71 10.89 -2.63
CA VAL A 64 5.83 12.02 -2.96
C VAL A 64 6.45 12.78 -4.12
N SER A 65 5.76 12.84 -5.26
CA SER A 65 6.32 13.37 -6.50
C SER A 65 5.45 14.50 -7.06
N ALA A 66 6.10 15.62 -7.37
CA ALA A 66 5.49 16.73 -8.10
C ALA A 66 5.43 16.50 -9.62
N SER A 67 5.99 15.39 -10.13
CA SER A 67 6.01 15.09 -11.56
C SER A 67 4.60 15.09 -12.15
N PRO A 68 4.43 15.58 -13.40
CA PRO A 68 3.16 15.44 -14.13
C PRO A 68 2.78 13.96 -14.32
N ASP A 69 3.76 13.07 -14.44
CA ASP A 69 3.57 11.63 -14.66
C ASP A 69 3.31 10.84 -13.37
N ALA A 70 3.31 11.51 -12.21
CA ALA A 70 3.03 10.86 -10.93
C ALA A 70 1.58 10.40 -10.82
N PHE A 71 1.34 9.32 -10.08
CA PHE A 71 -0.02 8.84 -9.80
C PHE A 71 -0.76 9.86 -8.93
N LYS A 72 -1.74 10.55 -9.51
CA LYS A 72 -2.55 11.54 -8.79
C LYS A 72 -3.53 10.85 -7.84
N LEU A 73 -3.47 11.24 -6.57
CA LEU A 73 -4.32 10.72 -5.51
C LEU A 73 -5.73 11.34 -5.56
N ARG A 74 -6.73 10.51 -5.35
CA ARG A 74 -8.15 10.87 -5.33
C ARG A 74 -8.80 10.40 -4.04
N THR A 75 -9.88 11.05 -3.64
CA THR A 75 -10.73 10.61 -2.51
C THR A 75 -11.81 9.66 -2.99
N PHE A 76 -12.11 8.61 -2.21
CA PHE A 76 -13.34 7.84 -2.45
C PHE A 76 -14.58 8.73 -2.27
N LYS A 77 -15.54 8.64 -3.20
CA LYS A 77 -16.82 9.36 -3.08
C LYS A 77 -17.47 9.05 -1.73
N GLY A 78 -17.89 10.09 -1.01
CA GLY A 78 -18.63 9.97 0.26
C GLY A 78 -17.78 9.78 1.53
N LYS A 79 -16.44 9.92 1.47
CA LYS A 79 -15.57 9.93 2.66
C LYS A 79 -14.93 11.32 2.87
N SER A 80 -14.79 11.73 4.14
CA SER A 80 -14.40 13.10 4.56
C SER A 80 -12.96 13.48 4.19
N LYS A 81 -12.59 14.74 4.45
CA LYS A 81 -11.33 15.45 4.12
C LYS A 81 -10.01 14.73 4.51
N TYR A 82 -10.07 13.71 5.38
CA TYR A 82 -8.95 12.84 5.78
C TYR A 82 -9.13 11.37 5.37
N GLY A 83 -10.01 11.13 4.39
CA GLY A 83 -10.40 9.81 3.91
C GLY A 83 -9.26 9.08 3.21
N PHE A 84 -9.46 7.79 3.02
CA PHE A 84 -8.58 6.94 2.21
C PHE A 84 -8.34 7.61 0.85
N LEU A 85 -7.07 7.92 0.56
CA LEU A 85 -6.65 8.37 -0.76
C LEU A 85 -6.37 7.15 -1.63
N PHE A 86 -6.61 7.25 -2.93
CA PHE A 86 -6.32 6.15 -3.84
C PHE A 86 -5.85 6.63 -5.21
N CYS A 87 -5.08 5.78 -5.86
CA CYS A 87 -4.79 5.82 -7.28
C CYS A 87 -5.04 4.44 -7.89
N ASN A 88 -4.79 4.30 -9.19
CA ASN A 88 -5.02 3.04 -9.89
C ASN A 88 -3.85 2.74 -10.81
N SER A 89 -3.33 1.51 -10.71
CA SER A 89 -2.38 0.96 -11.68
C SER A 89 -2.39 -0.56 -11.59
N THR A 90 -3.04 -1.21 -12.57
CA THR A 90 -3.06 -2.67 -12.65
C THR A 90 -1.66 -3.26 -12.80
N VAL A 91 -0.78 -2.58 -13.53
CA VAL A 91 0.61 -3.03 -13.75
C VAL A 91 1.39 -3.04 -12.44
N VAL A 92 1.35 -1.94 -11.68
CA VAL A 92 2.06 -1.85 -10.38
C VAL A 92 1.50 -2.86 -9.39
N VAL A 93 0.16 -2.97 -9.29
CA VAL A 93 -0.48 -3.94 -8.39
C VAL A 93 -0.04 -5.36 -8.71
N ARG A 94 -0.04 -5.77 -9.99
CA ARG A 94 0.39 -7.11 -10.39
C ARG A 94 1.85 -7.35 -10.06
N LYS A 95 2.75 -6.46 -10.48
CA LYS A 95 4.19 -6.58 -10.18
C LYS A 95 4.46 -6.68 -8.67
N MET A 96 3.79 -5.86 -7.87
CA MET A 96 3.94 -5.88 -6.42
C MET A 96 3.47 -7.21 -5.82
N LEU A 97 2.30 -7.69 -6.22
CA LEU A 97 1.77 -8.96 -5.74
C LEU A 97 2.61 -10.17 -6.20
N GLU A 98 3.06 -10.16 -7.46
CA GLU A 98 3.96 -11.19 -8.03
C GLU A 98 5.28 -11.25 -7.25
N SER A 99 5.86 -10.10 -6.87
CA SER A 99 7.12 -10.06 -6.10
C SER A 99 7.03 -10.77 -4.74
N VAL A 100 5.82 -10.91 -4.18
CA VAL A 100 5.55 -11.58 -2.90
C VAL A 100 4.86 -12.93 -3.05
N GLY A 101 4.72 -13.44 -4.28
CA GLY A 101 4.07 -14.72 -4.55
C GLY A 101 2.54 -14.72 -4.35
N ILE A 102 1.90 -13.55 -4.37
CA ILE A 102 0.44 -13.42 -4.31
C ILE A 102 -0.08 -13.21 -5.74
N THR A 103 -1.01 -14.04 -6.21
CA THR A 103 -1.48 -13.98 -7.61
C THR A 103 -2.98 -13.76 -7.78
N HIS A 104 -3.79 -14.05 -6.75
CA HIS A 104 -5.25 -14.15 -6.92
C HIS A 104 -6.08 -13.30 -5.97
N TYR A 105 -5.46 -12.58 -5.03
CA TYR A 105 -6.19 -11.83 -4.01
C TYR A 105 -5.57 -10.46 -3.75
N SER A 106 -6.39 -9.59 -3.18
CA SER A 106 -5.94 -8.28 -2.69
C SER A 106 -5.06 -8.46 -1.46
N ALA A 107 -4.07 -7.60 -1.30
CA ALA A 107 -3.18 -7.60 -0.14
C ALA A 107 -3.11 -6.19 0.47
N ALA A 108 -2.78 -6.12 1.74
CA ALA A 108 -2.35 -4.88 2.37
C ALA A 108 -0.94 -5.04 2.93
N PHE A 109 -0.14 -3.99 2.85
CA PHE A 109 1.24 -3.95 3.29
C PHE A 109 1.43 -2.79 4.24
N THR A 110 2.30 -2.96 5.24
CA THR A 110 2.66 -1.88 6.16
C THR A 110 3.67 -0.96 5.46
N ILE A 111 3.69 0.31 5.81
CA ILE A 111 4.71 1.26 5.34
C ILE A 111 5.61 1.65 6.50
N SER A 112 6.91 1.84 6.26
CA SER A 112 7.84 2.36 7.26
C SER A 112 7.37 3.71 7.79
N GLN A 113 7.61 4.01 9.07
CA GLN A 113 7.21 5.30 9.64
C GLN A 113 8.19 6.41 9.23
N THR A 114 9.46 6.06 9.05
CA THR A 114 10.52 6.97 8.63
C THR A 114 10.90 6.68 7.17
N PRO A 115 11.16 7.72 6.36
CA PRO A 115 11.72 7.53 5.05
C PRO A 115 13.21 7.15 5.12
N VAL A 116 13.68 6.51 4.07
CA VAL A 116 15.10 6.46 3.71
C VAL A 116 15.37 7.62 2.75
N GLU A 117 16.50 8.28 2.91
CA GLU A 117 16.91 9.38 2.04
C GLU A 117 17.92 8.88 1.00
N ILE A 118 17.61 9.09 -0.27
CA ILE A 118 18.46 8.71 -1.40
C ILE A 118 18.52 9.91 -2.35
N GLN A 119 19.72 10.44 -2.59
CA GLN A 119 19.92 11.59 -3.49
C GLN A 119 19.06 12.81 -3.14
N GLY A 120 18.82 13.07 -1.85
CA GLY A 120 18.00 14.20 -1.37
C GLY A 120 16.49 13.99 -1.51
N LEU A 121 16.05 12.79 -1.93
CA LEU A 121 14.65 12.41 -2.01
C LEU A 121 14.29 11.42 -0.90
N GLN A 122 13.08 11.57 -0.36
CA GLN A 122 12.55 10.71 0.67
C GLN A 122 11.73 9.55 0.09
N TYR A 123 12.02 8.34 0.56
CA TYR A 123 11.38 7.10 0.14
C TYR A 123 10.88 6.31 1.35
N TRP A 124 9.59 6.01 1.39
CA TRP A 124 9.01 5.18 2.44
C TRP A 124 8.91 3.73 1.97
N LEU A 125 9.48 2.80 2.74
CA LEU A 125 9.49 1.37 2.41
C LEU A 125 8.09 0.77 2.59
N ILE A 126 7.60 0.06 1.59
CA ILE A 126 6.45 -0.83 1.67
C ILE A 126 6.96 -2.20 2.15
N ILE A 127 6.60 -2.57 3.37
CA ILE A 127 7.03 -3.81 4.01
C ILE A 127 6.22 -4.98 3.44
N THR A 128 6.81 -5.65 2.46
CA THR A 128 6.24 -6.78 1.70
C THR A 128 6.41 -8.14 2.38
N SER A 129 7.33 -8.25 3.35
CA SER A 129 7.68 -9.50 4.05
C SER A 129 6.59 -10.05 4.97
N LYS A 130 5.61 -9.23 5.36
CA LYS A 130 4.47 -9.60 6.20
C LYS A 130 3.19 -8.97 5.65
N PRO A 131 2.56 -9.53 4.59
CA PRO A 131 1.29 -9.02 4.11
C PRO A 131 0.24 -9.08 5.21
N LEU A 132 -0.45 -7.97 5.44
CA LEU A 132 -1.61 -7.88 6.32
C LEU A 132 -2.71 -8.74 5.70
N ALA A 133 -3.17 -9.75 6.43
CA ALA A 133 -4.24 -10.63 5.96
C ALA A 133 -5.50 -9.80 5.63
N THR A 134 -5.92 -9.79 4.37
CA THR A 134 -7.21 -9.22 3.95
C THR A 134 -8.22 -10.34 3.80
N LYS A 135 -9.27 -10.36 4.64
CA LYS A 135 -10.46 -11.19 4.37
C LYS A 135 -11.17 -10.59 3.16
N ASN A 136 -11.37 -11.41 2.12
CA ASN A 136 -12.31 -11.12 1.03
C ASN A 136 -13.73 -11.04 1.56
#